data_AF-A0A1B1W5I9-F1
#
_entry.id   AF-A0A1B1W5I9-F1
#
_cell.length_a   1.000
_cell.length_b   1.000
_cell.length_c   1.000
_cell.angle_alpha   90.00
_cell.angle_beta   90.00
_cell.angle_gamma   90.00
#
_symmetry.space_group_name_H-M   'P 1'
#
loop_
_entity.id
_entity.type
_entity.pdbx_description
1 polymer ?
#
loop_
_entity_poly.entity_id
_entity_poly.type
_entity_poly.pdbx_seq_one_letter_code
_entity_poly.pdbx_strand_id
1 'polypeptide(L)'
;PEDKRNYTLLLQEVRKKLDAAEAKDGKEYLLTIASGASPDYVSNTELDKIAQTVDWINIMTYDFNGGWQSISAHNAPLFYDPKAKEAGVPNAETYNIENTVKRYKEAGVKGDKLVLGTPFYGRG
;
A
#
# COMPACT_ATOMS: atom_id res chain seq x y z
N PRO A 1 -8.53 -17.20 2.08
CA PRO A 1 -8.84 -16.95 3.52
C PRO A 1 -7.60 -16.87 4.40
N GLU A 2 -6.59 -17.72 4.16
CA GLU A 2 -5.39 -17.80 5.01
C GLU A 2 -4.32 -16.75 4.68
N ASP A 3 -4.34 -16.21 3.45
CA ASP A 3 -3.32 -15.27 2.95
C ASP A 3 -3.10 -14.07 3.86
N LYS A 4 -4.17 -13.53 4.45
CA LYS A 4 -4.10 -12.39 5.39
C LYS A 4 -3.09 -12.65 6.52
N ARG A 5 -3.17 -13.82 7.15
CA ARG A 5 -2.31 -14.22 8.26
C ARG A 5 -0.98 -14.78 7.77
N ASN A 6 -1.00 -15.57 6.70
CA ASN A 6 0.20 -16.20 6.14
C ASN A 6 1.18 -15.15 5.64
N TYR A 7 0.70 -14.03 5.07
CA TYR A 7 1.57 -12.93 4.65
C TYR A 7 2.30 -12.27 5.83
N THR A 8 1.60 -12.01 6.94
CA THR A 8 2.23 -11.51 8.17
C THR A 8 3.29 -12.46 8.70
N LEU A 9 2.98 -13.77 8.77
CA LEU A 9 3.90 -14.80 9.24
C LEU A 9 5.14 -14.90 8.34
N LEU A 10 4.97 -14.80 7.03
CA LEU A 10 6.07 -14.77 6.07
C LEU A 10 7.01 -13.61 6.37
N LEU A 11 6.49 -12.39 6.53
CA LEU A 11 7.31 -11.21 6.81
C LEU A 11 8.05 -11.35 8.15
N GLN A 12 7.40 -11.91 9.17
CA GLN A 12 8.01 -12.15 10.48
C GLN A 12 9.17 -13.15 10.40
N GLU A 13 9.00 -14.25 9.65
CA GLU A 13 10.08 -15.21 9.45
C GLU A 13 11.22 -14.62 8.63
N VAL A 14 10.93 -13.79 7.62
CA VAL A 14 11.96 -13.07 6.85
C VAL A 14 12.74 -12.11 7.76
N ARG A 15 12.05 -11.28 8.57
CA ARG A 15 12.69 -10.36 9.53
C ARG A 15 13.63 -11.11 10.47
N LYS A 16 13.17 -12.23 11.03
CA LYS A 16 13.99 -13.10 11.89
C LYS A 16 15.25 -13.63 11.20
N LYS A 17 15.18 -13.99 9.92
CA LYS A 17 16.36 -14.44 9.15
C LYS A 17 17.31 -13.29 8.86
N LEU A 18 16.78 -12.11 8.55
CA LEU A 18 17.58 -10.91 8.35
C LEU A 18 18.30 -10.53 9.65
N ASP A 19 17.61 -10.49 10.80
CA ASP A 19 18.21 -10.18 12.11
C ASP A 19 19.39 -11.13 12.44
N ALA A 20 19.22 -12.43 12.18
CA ALA A 20 20.28 -13.41 12.38
C ALA A 20 21.49 -13.17 11.45
N ALA A 21 21.25 -12.72 10.22
CA ALA A 21 22.30 -12.34 9.28
C ALA A 21 22.98 -11.02 9.68
N GLU A 22 22.22 -10.02 10.16
CA GLU A 22 22.76 -8.75 10.67
C GLU A 22 23.75 -8.99 11.80
N ALA A 23 23.37 -9.85 12.77
CA ALA A 23 24.22 -10.20 13.91
C ALA A 23 25.53 -10.88 13.50
N LYS A 24 25.52 -11.66 12.40
CA LYS A 24 26.70 -12.35 11.87
C LYS A 24 27.59 -11.42 11.05
N ASP A 25 26.97 -10.57 10.23
CA ASP A 25 27.68 -9.75 9.25
C ASP A 25 28.09 -8.37 9.81
N GLY A 26 27.52 -7.96 10.94
CA GLY A 26 27.78 -6.66 11.57
C GLY A 26 27.25 -5.48 10.76
N LYS A 27 26.15 -5.66 10.03
CA LYS A 27 25.52 -4.62 9.20
C LYS A 27 24.00 -4.74 9.26
N GLU A 28 23.32 -3.64 8.94
CA GLU A 28 21.86 -3.56 8.90
C GLU A 28 21.31 -4.11 7.58
N TYR A 29 20.18 -4.82 7.64
CA TYR A 29 19.44 -5.36 6.53
C TYR A 29 17.98 -4.91 6.61
N LEU A 30 17.56 -4.17 5.58
CA LEU A 30 16.20 -3.65 5.51
C LEU A 30 15.21 -4.70 4.96
N LEU A 31 14.03 -4.74 5.55
CA LEU A 31 12.84 -5.41 5.07
C LEU A 31 11.77 -4.37 4.75
N THR A 32 11.41 -4.25 3.48
CA THR A 32 10.34 -3.33 3.05
C THR A 32 9.36 -4.06 2.16
N ILE A 33 8.16 -3.48 1.99
CA ILE A 33 7.15 -4.03 1.07
C ILE A 33 6.62 -2.96 0.12
N ALA A 34 6.12 -3.41 -1.03
CA ALA A 34 5.19 -2.64 -1.85
C ALA A 34 3.77 -3.12 -1.55
N SER A 35 2.88 -2.21 -1.19
CA SER A 35 1.53 -2.56 -0.73
C SER A 35 0.44 -2.00 -1.66
N GLY A 36 -0.72 -2.65 -1.66
CA GLY A 36 -1.87 -2.18 -2.43
C GLY A 36 -2.50 -0.93 -1.82
N ALA A 37 -3.04 -0.06 -2.68
CA ALA A 37 -3.71 1.17 -2.25
C ALA A 37 -5.23 1.03 -2.08
N SER A 38 -5.82 -0.11 -2.45
CA SER A 38 -7.27 -0.32 -2.43
C SER A 38 -7.82 -0.60 -1.01
N PRO A 39 -9.09 -0.26 -0.74
CA PRO A 39 -9.77 -0.63 0.51
C PRO A 39 -9.76 -2.15 0.77
N ASP A 40 -9.85 -2.95 -0.30
CA ASP A 40 -9.82 -4.41 -0.21
C ASP A 40 -8.47 -4.91 0.30
N TYR A 41 -7.37 -4.33 -0.16
CA TYR A 41 -6.04 -4.69 0.32
C TYR A 41 -5.90 -4.39 1.82
N VAL A 42 -6.31 -3.21 2.26
CA VAL A 42 -6.28 -2.81 3.68
C VAL A 42 -7.11 -3.77 4.53
N SER A 43 -8.30 -4.15 4.07
CA SER A 43 -9.21 -5.03 4.81
C SER A 43 -8.70 -6.47 4.92
N ASN A 44 -7.92 -6.91 3.92
CA ASN A 44 -7.41 -8.28 3.81
C ASN A 44 -5.95 -8.44 4.25
N THR A 45 -5.36 -7.45 4.91
CA THR A 45 -4.00 -7.52 5.47
C THR A 45 -3.99 -7.12 6.95
N GLU A 46 -2.96 -7.54 7.70
CA GLU A 46 -2.76 -7.14 9.10
C GLU A 46 -1.74 -6.00 9.17
N LEU A 47 -2.10 -4.84 8.60
CA LEU A 47 -1.18 -3.70 8.40
C LEU A 47 -0.50 -3.23 9.68
N ASP A 48 -1.17 -3.28 10.83
CA ASP A 48 -0.61 -2.99 12.14
C ASP A 48 0.57 -3.91 12.49
N LYS A 49 0.43 -5.22 12.26
CA LYS A 49 1.46 -6.23 12.52
C LYS A 49 2.57 -6.19 11.47
N ILE A 50 2.19 -5.97 10.21
CA ILE A 50 3.12 -5.82 9.10
C ILE A 50 4.02 -4.60 9.36
N ALA A 51 3.46 -3.45 9.73
CA ALA A 51 4.22 -2.23 10.01
C ALA A 51 5.17 -2.35 11.20
N GLN A 52 4.89 -3.25 12.16
CA GLN A 52 5.82 -3.58 13.24
C GLN A 52 6.99 -4.47 12.78
N THR A 53 6.83 -5.16 11.64
CA THR A 53 7.79 -6.16 11.13
C THR A 53 8.72 -5.59 10.08
N VAL A 54 8.22 -4.74 9.20
CA VAL A 54 8.96 -4.14 8.07
C VAL A 54 9.48 -2.76 8.45
N ASP A 55 10.57 -2.30 7.84
CA ASP A 55 11.18 -0.99 8.06
C ASP A 55 10.31 0.15 7.54
N TRP A 56 9.70 -0.01 6.36
CA TRP A 56 8.64 0.88 5.86
C TRP A 56 7.82 0.20 4.76
N ILE A 57 6.73 0.85 4.39
CA ILE A 57 5.77 0.41 3.38
C ILE A 57 5.75 1.43 2.25
N ASN A 58 6.06 0.97 1.03
CA ASN A 58 5.91 1.74 -0.19
C ASN A 58 4.52 1.48 -0.75
N ILE A 59 3.58 2.42 -0.56
CA ILE A 59 2.22 2.23 -1.03
C ILE A 59 2.18 2.49 -2.54
N MET A 60 1.63 1.55 -3.31
CA MET A 60 1.45 1.67 -4.75
C MET A 60 0.28 2.61 -5.06
N THR A 61 0.43 3.90 -4.76
CA THR A 61 -0.56 4.98 -4.90
C THR A 61 -0.70 5.46 -6.36
N TYR A 62 -0.83 4.50 -7.25
CA TYR A 62 -1.03 4.64 -8.68
C TYR A 62 -1.89 3.46 -9.14
N ASP A 63 -2.23 3.41 -10.44
CA ASP A 63 -3.09 2.37 -11.01
C ASP A 63 -4.51 2.40 -10.46
N PHE A 64 -4.96 3.56 -10.02
CA PHE A 64 -6.33 3.76 -9.62
C PHE A 64 -7.27 3.72 -10.84
N ASN A 65 -6.82 4.23 -11.99
CA ASN A 65 -7.58 4.26 -13.24
C ASN A 65 -6.70 3.91 -14.44
N GLY A 66 -7.28 3.27 -15.47
CA GLY A 66 -6.56 2.83 -16.67
C GLY A 66 -7.44 2.06 -17.66
N GLY A 67 -6.86 1.48 -18.71
CA GLY A 67 -7.59 0.84 -19.82
C GLY A 67 -8.45 -0.39 -19.49
N TRP A 68 -8.57 -0.78 -18.22
CA TRP A 68 -9.52 -1.81 -17.76
C TRP A 68 -10.94 -1.27 -17.52
N GLN A 69 -11.14 0.05 -17.59
CA GLN A 69 -12.45 0.70 -17.56
C GLN A 69 -12.65 1.58 -18.80
N SER A 70 -13.90 1.90 -19.14
CA SER A 70 -14.23 2.71 -20.32
C SER A 70 -14.20 4.22 -20.07
N ILE A 71 -14.05 4.66 -18.82
CA ILE A 71 -14.09 6.07 -18.42
C ILE A 71 -12.67 6.51 -18.07
N SER A 72 -12.19 7.56 -18.73
CA SER A 72 -10.86 8.13 -18.44
C SER A 72 -10.86 8.89 -17.12
N ALA A 73 -9.79 8.71 -16.33
CA ALA A 73 -9.59 9.41 -15.05
C ALA A 73 -8.10 9.46 -14.68
N HIS A 74 -7.75 10.18 -13.63
CA HIS A 74 -6.37 10.29 -13.16
C HIS A 74 -5.80 8.94 -12.70
N ASN A 75 -4.59 8.58 -13.15
CA ASN A 75 -3.90 7.36 -12.72
C ASN A 75 -3.56 7.36 -11.21
N ALA A 76 -3.21 8.54 -10.67
CA ALA A 76 -2.79 8.73 -9.28
C ALA A 76 -3.38 10.03 -8.68
N PRO A 77 -4.70 10.11 -8.44
CA PRO A 77 -5.32 11.31 -7.89
C PRO A 77 -4.95 11.46 -6.40
N LEU A 78 -4.35 12.60 -6.04
CA LEU A 78 -3.99 12.89 -4.65
C LEU A 78 -5.22 12.95 -3.73
N PHE A 79 -6.30 13.56 -4.22
CA PHE A 79 -7.56 13.75 -3.51
C PHE A 79 -8.74 13.17 -4.30
N TYR A 80 -9.87 12.96 -3.61
CA TYR A 80 -11.13 12.67 -4.26
C TYR A 80 -11.56 13.83 -5.19
N ASP A 81 -11.93 13.50 -6.42
CA ASP A 81 -12.54 14.43 -7.38
C ASP A 81 -14.05 14.13 -7.52
N PRO A 82 -14.94 15.02 -7.05
CA PRO A 82 -16.38 14.87 -7.23
C PRO A 82 -16.81 14.74 -8.68
N LYS A 83 -16.11 15.38 -9.62
CA LYS A 83 -16.42 15.30 -11.05
C LYS A 83 -16.12 13.91 -11.62
N ALA A 84 -15.12 13.21 -11.09
CA ALA A 84 -14.86 11.82 -11.46
C ALA A 84 -16.06 10.93 -11.09
N LYS A 85 -16.66 11.14 -9.91
CA LYS A 85 -17.89 10.42 -9.50
C LYS A 85 -19.07 10.78 -10.40
N GLU A 86 -19.29 12.07 -10.68
CA GLU A 86 -20.34 12.53 -11.59
C GLU A 86 -20.20 11.94 -13.01
N ALA A 87 -18.96 11.79 -13.48
CA ALA A 87 -18.62 11.15 -14.75
C ALA A 87 -18.74 9.61 -14.73
N GLY A 88 -19.03 8.99 -13.58
CA GLY A 88 -19.22 7.55 -13.43
C GLY A 88 -17.93 6.75 -13.21
N VAL A 89 -16.81 7.39 -12.88
CA VAL A 89 -15.54 6.70 -12.57
C VAL A 89 -15.74 5.75 -11.39
N PRO A 90 -15.50 4.43 -11.55
CA PRO A 90 -15.65 3.46 -10.48
C PRO A 90 -14.78 3.81 -9.28
N ASN A 91 -15.34 3.70 -8.07
CA ASN A 91 -14.61 3.87 -6.81
C ASN A 91 -13.90 5.23 -6.62
N ALA A 92 -14.29 6.29 -7.32
CA ALA A 92 -13.63 7.61 -7.23
C ALA A 92 -13.43 8.11 -5.78
N GLU A 93 -14.39 7.83 -4.88
CA GLU A 93 -14.35 8.22 -3.47
C GLU A 93 -13.25 7.52 -2.66
N THR A 94 -12.82 6.33 -3.07
CA THR A 94 -11.85 5.49 -2.34
C THR A 94 -10.54 5.28 -3.08
N TYR A 95 -10.54 5.44 -4.41
CA TYR A 95 -9.37 5.27 -5.27
C TYR A 95 -8.63 6.59 -5.44
N ASN A 96 -8.15 7.14 -4.33
CA ASN A 96 -7.31 8.33 -4.24
C ASN A 96 -6.34 8.23 -3.05
N ILE A 97 -5.22 8.95 -3.14
CA ILE A 97 -4.09 8.82 -2.21
C ILE A 97 -4.48 9.21 -0.78
N GLU A 98 -5.22 10.30 -0.60
CA GLU A 98 -5.70 10.73 0.72
C GLU A 98 -6.51 9.64 1.41
N ASN A 99 -7.48 9.03 0.71
CA ASN A 99 -8.31 7.96 1.26
C ASN A 99 -7.46 6.73 1.63
N THR A 100 -6.52 6.34 0.77
CA THR A 100 -5.57 5.25 1.06
C THR A 100 -4.76 5.53 2.33
N VAL A 101 -4.12 6.71 2.42
CA VAL A 101 -3.30 7.08 3.59
C VAL A 101 -4.13 7.10 4.87
N LYS A 102 -5.36 7.64 4.81
CA LYS A 102 -6.28 7.65 5.95
C LYS A 102 -6.57 6.22 6.43
N ARG A 103 -6.87 5.29 5.52
CA ARG A 103 -7.13 3.88 5.86
C ARG A 103 -5.92 3.16 6.46
N TYR A 104 -4.72 3.42 5.96
CA TYR A 104 -3.50 2.86 6.56
C TYR A 104 -3.29 3.36 7.99
N LYS A 105 -3.54 4.65 8.25
CA LYS A 105 -3.48 5.22 9.60
C LYS A 105 -4.55 4.63 10.52
N GLU A 106 -5.79 4.49 10.03
CA GLU A 106 -6.89 3.84 10.76
C GLU A 106 -6.60 2.36 11.05
N ALA A 107 -5.85 1.68 10.17
CA ALA A 107 -5.35 0.32 10.37
C ALA A 107 -4.11 0.24 11.27
N GLY A 108 -3.72 1.33 11.93
CA GLY A 108 -2.64 1.35 12.94
C GLY A 108 -1.24 1.64 12.41
N VAL A 109 -1.08 1.98 11.13
CA VAL A 109 0.24 2.30 10.56
C VAL A 109 0.60 3.76 10.85
N LYS A 110 1.78 3.96 11.47
CA LYS A 110 2.31 5.30 11.73
C LYS A 110 2.78 5.97 10.44
N GLY A 111 2.66 7.29 10.37
CA GLY A 111 2.98 8.06 9.15
C GLY A 111 4.44 7.99 8.73
N ASP A 112 5.38 7.85 9.68
CA ASP A 112 6.82 7.68 9.44
C ASP A 112 7.19 6.33 8.81
N LYS A 113 6.26 5.37 8.78
CA LYS A 113 6.43 4.07 8.11
C LYS A 113 5.88 4.06 6.68
N LEU A 114 5.29 5.15 6.20
CA LEU A 114 4.61 5.21 4.91
C LEU A 114 5.42 6.01 3.89
N VAL A 115 5.67 5.42 2.72
CA VAL A 115 6.25 6.06 1.55
C VAL A 115 5.20 6.09 0.44
N LEU A 116 4.92 7.27 -0.10
CA LEU A 116 3.93 7.46 -1.17
C LEU A 116 4.55 7.18 -2.54
N GLY A 117 3.95 6.27 -3.30
CA GLY A 117 4.34 5.98 -4.67
C GLY A 117 3.95 7.11 -5.63
N THR A 118 4.87 7.46 -6.54
CA THR A 118 4.63 8.43 -7.62
C THR A 118 4.86 7.73 -8.97
N PRO A 119 3.86 7.66 -9.87
CA PRO A 119 4.04 7.00 -11.15
C PRO A 119 4.87 7.87 -12.11
N PHE A 120 5.88 7.28 -12.73
CA PHE A 120 6.64 7.89 -13.84
C PHE A 120 6.09 7.44 -15.21
N TYR A 121 4.80 7.11 -15.25
CA TYR A 121 4.09 6.64 -16.42
C TYR A 121 2.62 7.07 -16.37
N GLY A 122 1.99 7.11 -17.54
CA GLY A 122 0.54 7.27 -17.69
C GLY A 122 -0.16 5.94 -17.93
N ARG A 123 -1.48 5.94 -17.79
CA ARG A 123 -2.37 4.87 -18.28
C ARG A 123 -3.34 5.42 -19.31
N GLY A 124 -3.75 4.56 -20.23
CA GLY A 124 -4.70 4.83 -21.31
C GLY A 124 -5.34 3.53 -21.78
#